data_AF-A0A973D2X2-F1
#
_entry.id   AF-A0A973D2X2-F1
#
_cell.length_a   1.000
_cell.length_b   1.000
_cell.length_c   1.000
_cell.angle_alpha   90.00
_cell.angle_beta   90.00
_cell.angle_gamma   90.00
#
_symmetry.space_group_name_H-M   'P 1'
#
loop_
_entity.id
_entity.type
_entity.pdbx_description
1 polymer ?
#
loop_
_entity_poly.entity_id
_entity_poly.type
_entity_poly.pdbx_seq_one_letter_code
_entity_poly.pdbx_strand_id
1 'polypeptide(L)'
;MKRKYQADLQNWQLQTQKLRHDFDAMSKSTFGMGRCVKKLEQRLGENERKPALATSDEALYQQAQRLVGMGASADDLVSSCGVARAEAELLVSMNRQVAH
;
A
#
# COMPACT_ATOMS: atom_id res chain seq x y z
N MET A 1 -7.33 20.46 -60.77
CA MET A 1 -7.36 21.45 -59.66
C MET A 1 -8.51 21.17 -58.67
N LYS A 2 -9.79 21.31 -59.04
CA LYS A 2 -10.93 21.10 -58.10
C LYS A 2 -10.96 19.74 -57.38
N ARG A 3 -10.70 18.63 -58.09
CA ARG A 3 -10.68 17.28 -57.49
C ARG A 3 -9.56 17.08 -56.45
N LYS A 4 -8.38 17.66 -56.69
CA LYS A 4 -7.25 17.58 -55.76
C LYS A 4 -7.56 18.36 -54.48
N TYR A 5 -8.09 19.58 -54.62
CA TYR A 5 -8.55 20.38 -53.50
C TYR A 5 -9.65 19.69 -52.66
N GLN A 6 -10.61 19.02 -53.31
CA GLN A 6 -11.64 18.23 -52.61
C GLN A 6 -11.05 17.04 -51.86
N ALA A 7 -10.11 16.31 -52.46
CA ALA A 7 -9.42 15.21 -51.80
C ALA A 7 -8.60 15.68 -50.59
N ASP A 8 -7.90 16.81 -50.71
CA ASP A 8 -7.14 17.41 -49.62
C ASP A 8 -8.05 17.88 -48.47
N LEU A 9 -9.20 18.48 -48.79
CA LEU A 9 -10.20 18.89 -47.80
C LEU A 9 -10.77 17.68 -47.04
N GLN A 10 -11.09 16.60 -47.75
CA GLN A 10 -11.58 15.37 -47.15
C GLN A 10 -10.53 14.71 -46.26
N ASN A 11 -9.26 14.70 -46.70
CA ASN A 11 -8.15 14.20 -45.89
C ASN A 11 -7.99 15.01 -44.60
N TRP A 12 -8.05 16.34 -44.67
CA TRP A 12 -8.01 17.21 -43.48
C TRP A 12 -9.16 16.97 -42.51
N GLN A 13 -10.37 16.73 -43.03
CA GLN A 13 -11.52 16.37 -42.19
C GLN A 13 -11.30 15.04 -41.46
N LEU A 14 -10.78 14.03 -42.16
CA LEU A 14 -10.46 12.73 -41.56
C LEU A 14 -9.38 12.84 -40.48
N GLN A 15 -8.31 13.60 -40.73
CA GLN A 15 -7.25 13.84 -39.74
C GLN A 15 -7.79 14.56 -38.50
N THR A 16 -8.64 15.57 -38.68
CA THR A 16 -9.27 16.30 -37.57
C THR A 16 -10.19 15.40 -36.76
N GLN A 17 -10.97 14.54 -37.43
CA GLN A 17 -11.85 13.59 -36.75
C GLN A 17 -11.06 12.57 -35.94
N LYS A 18 -9.97 12.03 -36.52
CA LYS A 18 -9.07 11.11 -35.82
C LYS A 18 -8.46 11.76 -34.59
N LEU A 19 -7.92 12.98 -34.73
CA LEU A 19 -7.32 13.70 -33.61
C LEU A 19 -8.33 13.97 -32.49
N ARG A 20 -9.58 14.32 -32.82
CA ARG A 20 -10.64 14.49 -31.82
C ARG A 20 -10.96 13.18 -31.08
N HIS A 21 -11.01 12.06 -31.80
CA HIS A 21 -11.24 10.75 -31.19
C HIS A 21 -10.10 10.36 -30.25
N ASP A 22 -8.85 10.54 -30.70
CA ASP A 22 -7.66 10.23 -29.89
C ASP A 22 -7.59 11.13 -28.65
N PHE A 23 -7.97 12.41 -28.77
CA PHE A 23 -8.08 13.32 -27.63
C PHE A 23 -9.15 12.90 -26.62
N ASP A 24 -10.33 12.45 -27.07
CA ASP A 24 -11.39 11.96 -26.19
C ASP A 24 -10.94 10.69 -25.43
N ALA A 25 -10.28 9.77 -26.12
CA ALA A 25 -9.69 8.57 -25.51
C ALA A 25 -8.61 8.95 -24.48
N MET A 26 -7.73 9.89 -24.81
CA MET A 26 -6.69 10.38 -23.91
C MET A 26 -7.30 11.07 -22.68
N SER A 27 -8.31 11.93 -22.87
CA SER A 27 -9.00 12.62 -21.79
C SER A 27 -9.62 11.64 -20.80
N LYS A 28 -10.33 10.62 -21.30
CA LYS A 28 -10.90 9.52 -20.49
C LYS A 28 -9.82 8.77 -19.70
N SER A 29 -8.67 8.51 -20.33
CA SER A 29 -7.52 7.87 -19.68
C SER A 29 -6.96 8.72 -18.55
N THR A 30 -6.73 10.02 -18.78
CA THR A 30 -6.26 10.97 -17.77
C THR A 30 -7.21 11.08 -16.58
N PHE A 31 -8.52 11.10 -16.80
CA PHE A 31 -9.50 11.04 -15.71
C PHE A 31 -9.42 9.72 -14.92
N GLY A 32 -9.21 8.59 -15.61
CA GLY A 32 -8.97 7.29 -14.98
C GLY A 32 -7.74 7.31 -14.08
N MET A 33 -6.64 7.85 -14.58
CA MET A 33 -5.39 8.01 -13.82
C MET A 33 -5.60 8.90 -12.59
N GLY A 34 -6.29 10.04 -12.71
CA GLY A 34 -6.61 10.91 -11.58
C GLY A 34 -7.40 10.19 -10.48
N ARG A 35 -8.36 9.34 -10.84
CA ARG A 35 -9.08 8.49 -9.87
C ARG A 35 -8.16 7.47 -9.20
N CYS A 36 -7.24 6.85 -9.95
CA CYS A 36 -6.27 5.91 -9.41
C CYS A 36 -5.31 6.59 -8.43
N VAL A 37 -4.78 7.76 -8.77
CA VAL A 37 -3.91 8.55 -7.89
C VAL A 37 -4.65 8.90 -6.59
N LYS A 38 -5.88 9.43 -6.68
CA LYS A 38 -6.67 9.75 -5.48
C LYS A 38 -6.92 8.53 -4.58
N LYS A 39 -7.16 7.34 -5.18
CA LYS A 39 -7.27 6.09 -4.42
C LYS A 39 -5.96 5.70 -3.74
N LEU A 40 -4.82 5.88 -4.42
CA LEU A 40 -3.50 5.61 -3.83
C LEU A 40 -3.19 6.58 -2.69
N GLU A 41 -3.45 7.88 -2.86
CA GLU A 41 -3.33 8.89 -1.80
C GLU A 41 -4.19 8.53 -0.58
N GLN A 42 -5.44 8.09 -0.80
CA GLN A 42 -6.31 7.65 0.28
C GLN A 42 -5.71 6.45 1.02
N ARG A 43 -5.24 5.42 0.29
CA ARG A 43 -4.62 4.22 0.89
C ARG A 43 -3.33 4.56 1.64
N LEU A 44 -2.53 5.50 1.12
CA LEU A 44 -1.33 5.99 1.79
C LEU A 44 -1.70 6.73 3.07
N GLY A 45 -2.67 7.65 3.02
CA GLY A 45 -3.14 8.36 4.22
C GLY A 45 -3.77 7.42 5.27
N GLU A 46 -4.46 6.37 4.84
CA GLU A 46 -4.94 5.30 5.73
C GLU A 46 -3.78 4.50 6.34
N ASN A 47 -2.72 4.26 5.58
CA ASN A 47 -1.54 3.53 6.05
C ASN A 47 -0.63 4.39 6.95
N GLU A 48 -0.56 5.71 6.72
CA GLU A 48 0.12 6.66 7.61
C GLU A 48 -0.67 6.90 8.90
N ARG A 49 -2.01 6.86 8.83
CA ARG A 49 -2.90 6.95 10.00
C ARG A 49 -3.00 5.66 10.78
N LYS A 50 -2.69 4.51 10.19
CA LYS A 50 -2.29 3.36 10.99
C LYS A 50 -1.00 3.83 11.66
N PRO A 51 -1.00 4.08 12.98
CA PRO A 51 0.26 4.34 13.64
C PRO A 51 1.17 3.18 13.28
N ALA A 52 2.47 3.43 13.17
CA ALA A 52 3.45 2.38 13.12
C ALA A 52 3.27 1.49 14.36
N LEU A 53 2.33 0.55 14.30
CA LEU A 53 2.12 -0.54 15.26
C LEU A 53 3.35 -1.48 15.24
N ALA A 54 4.38 -1.13 14.47
CA ALA A 54 5.63 -1.84 14.30
C ALA A 54 6.86 -1.08 14.85
N THR A 55 6.73 0.11 15.48
CA THR A 55 7.93 0.83 15.98
C THR A 55 7.80 1.49 17.34
N SER A 56 6.72 1.28 18.08
CA SER A 56 6.74 1.54 19.52
C SER A 56 7.11 0.24 20.21
N ASP A 57 8.14 0.27 21.06
CA ASP A 57 8.54 -0.87 21.89
C ASP A 57 7.31 -1.54 22.53
N GLU A 58 6.33 -0.74 22.97
CA GLU A 58 5.05 -1.18 23.53
C GLU A 58 4.31 -2.22 22.67
N ALA A 59 4.26 -2.03 21.34
CA ALA A 59 3.57 -2.95 20.44
C ALA A 59 4.33 -4.27 20.25
N LEU A 60 5.66 -4.21 20.23
CA LEU A 60 6.53 -5.39 20.21
C LEU A 60 6.39 -6.17 21.52
N TYR A 61 6.34 -5.49 22.66
CA TYR A 61 6.07 -6.09 23.97
C TYR A 61 4.68 -6.74 24.03
N GLN A 62 3.63 -6.07 23.55
CA GLN A 62 2.28 -6.66 23.49
C GLN A 62 2.20 -7.88 22.55
N GLN A 63 3.00 -7.90 21.49
CA GLN A 63 3.12 -9.07 20.61
C GLN A 63 3.86 -10.21 21.32
N ALA A 64 4.99 -9.91 21.96
CA ALA A 64 5.78 -10.87 22.73
C ALA A 64 4.95 -11.49 23.87
N GLN A 65 4.20 -10.69 24.64
CA GLN A 65 3.29 -11.16 25.69
C GLN A 65 2.22 -12.12 25.15
N ARG A 66 1.62 -11.82 23.99
CA ARG A 66 0.65 -12.73 23.36
C ARG A 66 1.27 -14.06 22.97
N LEU A 67 2.47 -14.04 22.38
CA LEU A 67 3.19 -15.27 22.00
C LEU A 67 3.56 -16.11 23.23
N VAL A 68 4.03 -15.48 24.30
CA VAL A 68 4.33 -16.17 25.56
C VAL A 68 3.05 -16.76 26.17
N GLY A 69 1.92 -16.05 26.12
CA GLY A 69 0.61 -16.56 26.53
C GLY A 69 0.14 -17.78 25.73
N MET A 70 0.63 -17.94 24.49
CA MET A 70 0.42 -19.13 23.65
C MET A 70 1.46 -20.23 23.87
N GLY A 71 2.41 -20.05 24.80
CA GLY A 71 3.45 -21.01 25.14
C GLY A 71 4.72 -20.92 24.28
N ALA A 72 4.94 -19.81 23.57
CA ALA A 72 6.18 -19.60 22.81
C ALA A 72 7.41 -19.57 23.73
N SER A 73 8.54 -20.07 23.23
CA SER A 73 9.82 -20.11 23.94
C SER A 73 10.58 -18.78 23.83
N ALA A 74 11.59 -18.58 24.68
CA ALA A 74 12.43 -17.39 24.61
C ALA A 74 13.16 -17.26 23.26
N ASP A 75 13.54 -18.38 22.65
CA ASP A 75 14.14 -18.41 21.31
C ASP A 75 13.16 -17.92 20.22
N ASP A 76 11.89 -18.32 20.32
CA ASP A 76 10.85 -17.86 19.39
C ASP A 76 10.65 -16.34 19.48
N LEU A 77 10.65 -15.79 20.69
CA LEU A 77 10.51 -14.35 20.94
C LEU A 77 11.68 -13.54 20.36
N VAL A 78 12.91 -14.00 20.54
CA VAL A 78 14.09 -13.36 19.95
C VAL A 78 13.99 -13.35 18.42
N SER A 79 13.57 -14.48 17.83
CA SER A 79 13.44 -14.60 16.38
C SER A 79 12.26 -13.81 15.80
N SER A 80 11.13 -13.74 16.49
CA SER A 80 9.88 -13.16 15.95
C SER A 80 9.67 -11.70 16.31
N CYS A 81 10.15 -11.28 17.49
CA CYS A 81 9.93 -9.94 18.05
C CYS A 81 11.22 -9.12 18.14
N GLY A 82 12.40 -9.72 17.94
CA GLY A 82 13.68 -9.00 17.94
C GLY A 82 14.12 -8.46 19.31
N VAL A 83 13.50 -8.95 20.39
CA VAL A 83 13.83 -8.58 21.78
C VAL A 83 15.16 -9.22 22.22
N ALA A 84 15.84 -8.61 23.19
CA ALA A 84 17.08 -9.17 23.72
C ALA A 84 16.81 -10.51 24.43
N ARG A 85 17.77 -11.45 24.40
CA ARG A 85 17.55 -12.79 25.01
C ARG A 85 17.17 -12.73 26.48
N ALA A 86 17.83 -11.86 27.26
CA ALA A 86 17.52 -11.68 28.68
C ALA A 86 16.08 -11.16 28.90
N GLU A 87 15.58 -10.34 28.00
CA GLU A 87 14.22 -9.80 28.03
C GLU A 87 13.18 -10.87 27.67
N ALA A 88 13.47 -11.69 26.66
CA ALA A 88 12.64 -12.84 26.30
C ALA A 88 12.54 -13.87 27.44
N GLU A 89 13.66 -14.19 28.08
CA GLU A 89 13.71 -15.10 29.23
C GLU A 89 12.90 -14.56 30.42
N LEU A 90 12.99 -13.24 30.68
CA LEU A 90 12.18 -12.58 31.69
C LEU A 90 10.69 -12.72 31.40
N LEU A 91 10.23 -12.39 30.18
CA LEU A 91 8.82 -12.47 29.78
C LEU A 91 8.23 -13.87 29.93
N VAL A 92 8.98 -14.90 29.50
CA VAL A 92 8.56 -16.31 29.66
C VAL A 92 8.46 -16.70 31.14
N SER A 93 9.43 -16.28 31.96
CA SER A 93 9.42 -16.58 33.40
C SER A 93 8.26 -15.90 34.14
N MET A 94 7.93 -14.66 33.78
CA MET A 94 6.81 -13.91 34.35
C MET A 94 5.47 -14.56 34.02
N ASN A 95 5.26 -14.97 32.76
CA ASN A 95 4.02 -15.64 32.38
C ASN A 95 3.85 -17.00 33.09
N ARG A 96 4.95 -17.73 33.32
CA ARG A 96 4.91 -18.97 34.10
C ARG A 96 4.48 -18.73 35.55
N GLN A 97 4.84 -17.59 36.13
CA GLN A 97 4.40 -17.21 37.48
C GLN A 97 2.93 -16.78 37.53
N VAL A 98 2.39 -16.20 36.46
CA VAL A 98 0.99 -15.73 36.36
C VAL A 98 0.02 -16.86 35.99
N ALA A 99 0.49 -17.90 35.28
CA ALA A 99 -0.32 -19.07 34.90
C ALA A 99 -0.49 -20.11 36.04
N HIS A 100 0.02 -19.82 37.24
CA HIS A 100 -0.13 -20.59 38.47
C HIS A 100 -0.95 -19.82 39.49
#